data_AF-A0A925JIC0-F1
#
_entry.id   AF-A0A925JIC0-F1
#
_cell.length_a   1.000
_cell.length_b   1.000
_cell.length_c   1.000
_cell.angle_alpha   90.00
_cell.angle_beta   90.00
_cell.angle_gamma   90.00
#
_symmetry.space_group_name_H-M   'P 1'
#
loop_
_entity.id
_entity.type
_entity.pdbx_description
1 polymer ?
#
loop_
_entity_poly.entity_id
_entity_poly.type
_entity_poly.pdbx_seq_one_letter_code
_entity_poly.pdbx_strand_id
1 'polypeptide(L)'
;MKKISFYILISLGAITFGSCSKIDNFPEPQETLSGSVTNVTTGKPIQTEAGSSGTRIKLEELSWSDTPTPYYFYSKQDGSFNNTKVFKGRNRITVEGPFVPLIQLDAAGKVIIDKSQTIEIAGVTNLEFKVEPFLNVEWIGEPVYNPADGTITVKASFTRGT
;
A
#
# COMPACT_ATOMS: atom_id res chain seq x y z
N MET A 1 -32.24 14.54 50.19
CA MET A 1 -32.26 14.56 48.70
C MET A 1 -31.39 15.67 48.11
N LYS A 2 -31.52 16.94 48.51
CA LYS A 2 -30.70 18.07 47.97
C LYS A 2 -29.18 17.88 48.05
N LYS A 3 -28.67 17.26 49.13
CA LYS A 3 -27.22 16.99 49.31
C LYS A 3 -26.70 15.90 48.37
N ILE A 4 -27.49 14.86 48.10
CA ILE A 4 -27.12 13.76 47.20
C ILE A 4 -27.10 14.24 45.73
N SER A 5 -28.10 15.04 45.32
CA SER A 5 -28.08 15.67 44.00
C SER A 5 -26.87 16.58 43.79
N PHE A 6 -26.40 17.27 44.84
CA PHE A 6 -25.21 18.11 44.79
C PHE A 6 -23.92 17.28 44.61
N TYR A 7 -23.79 16.15 45.31
CA TYR A 7 -22.66 15.24 45.12
C TYR A 7 -22.65 14.58 43.73
N ILE A 8 -23.83 14.22 43.19
CA ILE A 8 -23.95 13.71 41.82
C ILE A 8 -23.52 14.78 40.81
N LEU A 9 -23.95 16.03 40.98
CA LEU A 9 -23.56 17.14 40.10
C LEU A 9 -22.05 17.41 40.12
N ILE A 10 -21.42 17.35 41.29
CA ILE A 10 -19.97 17.50 41.46
C ILE A 10 -19.22 16.32 40.81
N SER A 11 -19.69 15.09 41.00
CA SER A 11 -19.07 13.92 40.35
C SER A 11 -19.19 13.96 38.83
N LEU A 12 -20.31 14.47 38.30
CA LEU A 12 -20.54 14.57 36.86
C LEU A 12 -19.64 15.66 36.24
N GLY A 13 -19.47 16.79 36.94
CA GLY A 13 -18.53 17.85 36.54
C GLY A 13 -17.06 17.41 36.58
N ALA A 14 -16.66 16.57 37.54
CA ALA A 14 -15.29 16.04 37.61
C ALA A 14 -14.97 15.09 36.44
N ILE A 15 -15.96 14.36 35.92
CA ILE A 15 -15.79 13.43 34.79
C ILE A 15 -15.69 14.18 33.45
N THR A 16 -16.34 15.34 33.31
CA THR A 16 -16.39 16.10 32.04
C THR A 16 -15.10 16.85 31.69
N PHE A 17 -14.21 17.10 32.65
CA PHE A 17 -12.93 17.80 32.41
C PHE A 17 -11.72 16.85 32.25
N GLY A 18 -11.88 15.55 32.50
CA GLY A 18 -10.77 14.58 32.42
C GLY A 18 -10.60 13.88 31.07
N SER A 19 -11.60 13.93 30.17
CA SER A 19 -11.61 13.11 28.96
C SER A 19 -10.85 13.71 27.76
N CYS A 20 -10.29 14.91 27.88
CA CYS A 20 -9.56 15.59 26.80
C CYS A 20 -8.21 16.13 27.30
N SER A 21 -7.42 15.29 27.96
CA SER A 21 -6.10 15.66 28.50
C SER A 21 -4.95 15.53 27.48
N LYS A 22 -5.18 14.89 26.33
CA LYS A 22 -4.20 14.78 25.26
C LYS A 22 -4.62 15.69 24.11
N ILE A 23 -3.90 16.81 23.98
CA ILE A 23 -3.91 17.57 22.74
C ILE A 23 -3.31 16.64 21.67
N ASP A 24 -4.09 16.30 20.65
CA ASP A 24 -3.64 15.52 19.49
C ASP A 24 -2.80 16.42 18.57
N ASN A 25 -1.56 16.69 18.97
CA ASN A 25 -0.61 17.57 18.28
C ASN A 25 0.52 16.80 17.59
N PHE A 26 0.25 15.59 17.10
CA PHE A 26 1.24 14.93 16.25
C PHE A 26 1.54 15.80 15.03
N PRO A 27 2.82 15.98 14.68
CA PRO A 27 3.17 16.66 13.44
C PRO A 27 2.52 15.93 12.27
N GLU A 28 2.07 16.69 11.28
CA GLU A 28 1.52 16.13 10.05
C GLU A 28 2.52 15.16 9.38
N PRO A 29 2.04 14.18 8.61
CA PRO A 29 2.93 13.31 7.86
C PRO A 29 3.70 14.12 6.82
N GLN A 30 5.02 13.99 6.83
CA GLN A 30 5.94 14.75 5.96
C GLN A 30 6.95 13.87 5.23
N GLU A 31 7.01 12.58 5.55
CA GLU A 31 7.96 11.68 4.92
C GLU A 31 7.48 11.23 3.54
N THR A 32 8.44 10.87 2.70
CA THR A 32 8.21 10.39 1.34
C THR A 32 8.63 8.94 1.21
N LEU A 33 7.69 8.10 0.76
CA LEU A 33 7.94 6.73 0.32
C LEU A 33 7.73 6.66 -1.19
N SER A 34 8.80 6.32 -1.90
CA SER A 34 8.80 6.16 -3.36
C SER A 34 9.39 4.80 -3.72
N GLY A 35 9.10 4.33 -4.93
CA GLY A 35 9.68 3.08 -5.38
C GLY A 35 9.07 2.54 -6.66
N SER A 36 9.41 1.30 -6.97
CA SER A 36 8.91 0.58 -8.13
C SER A 36 8.69 -0.90 -7.86
N VAL A 37 7.77 -1.48 -8.63
CA VAL A 37 7.54 -2.93 -8.69
C VAL A 37 8.09 -3.44 -10.01
N THR A 38 9.10 -4.29 -9.96
CA THR A 38 9.86 -4.76 -11.12
C THR A 38 9.74 -6.27 -11.26
N ASN A 39 9.75 -6.74 -12.51
CA ASN A 39 9.82 -8.17 -12.80
C ASN A 39 11.22 -8.67 -12.44
N VAL A 40 11.29 -9.69 -11.58
CA VAL A 40 12.57 -10.24 -11.08
C VAL A 40 13.47 -10.79 -12.18
N THR A 41 12.89 -11.28 -13.28
CA THR A 41 13.60 -11.89 -14.41
C THR A 41 14.10 -10.84 -15.40
N THR A 42 13.26 -9.86 -15.75
CA THR A 42 13.59 -8.87 -16.79
C THR A 42 14.16 -7.56 -16.24
N GLY A 43 13.98 -7.28 -14.94
CA GLY A 43 14.31 -6.01 -14.31
C GLY A 43 13.43 -4.84 -14.73
N LYS A 44 12.43 -5.05 -15.60
CA LYS A 44 11.54 -3.98 -16.08
C LYS A 44 10.42 -3.72 -15.06
N PRO A 45 9.97 -2.46 -14.91
CA PRO A 45 8.76 -2.15 -14.15
C PRO A 45 7.54 -2.91 -14.70
N ILE A 46 6.66 -3.33 -13.81
CA ILE A 46 5.42 -4.03 -14.17
C ILE A 46 4.31 -3.01 -14.35
N GLN A 47 3.78 -2.93 -15.56
CA GLN A 47 2.63 -2.08 -15.84
C GLN A 47 1.38 -2.58 -15.12
N THR A 48 0.57 -1.65 -14.66
CA THR A 48 -0.65 -1.94 -13.89
C THR A 48 -1.72 -0.90 -14.16
N GLU A 49 -2.97 -1.19 -13.82
CA GLU A 49 -3.98 -0.14 -13.67
C GLU A 49 -3.57 0.82 -12.54
N ALA A 50 -3.83 2.11 -12.72
CA ALA A 50 -3.74 3.08 -11.63
C ALA A 50 -5.06 3.06 -10.84
N GLY A 51 -4.98 2.79 -9.54
CA GLY A 51 -6.15 2.72 -8.65
C GLY A 51 -6.35 1.35 -8.03
N SER A 52 -7.56 1.09 -7.56
CA SER A 52 -7.87 -0.05 -6.68
C SER A 52 -7.73 -1.43 -7.32
N SER A 53 -7.84 -1.53 -8.64
CA SER A 53 -7.74 -2.79 -9.37
C SER A 53 -6.31 -3.16 -9.74
N GLY A 54 -5.36 -2.26 -9.50
CA GLY A 54 -3.96 -2.43 -9.86
C GLY A 54 -3.08 -2.95 -8.72
N THR A 55 -1.79 -2.63 -8.81
CA THR A 55 -0.81 -2.97 -7.79
C THR A 55 -0.97 -2.05 -6.58
N ARG A 56 -1.29 -2.66 -5.44
CA ARG A 56 -1.50 -1.99 -4.16
C ARG A 56 -0.27 -2.16 -3.28
N ILE A 57 0.17 -1.06 -2.66
CA ILE A 57 1.21 -1.03 -1.65
C ILE A 57 0.51 -1.07 -0.29
N LYS A 58 0.91 -2.02 0.56
CA LYS A 58 0.41 -2.20 1.93
C LYS A 58 1.49 -1.77 2.91
N LEU A 59 1.18 -0.79 3.76
CA LEU A 59 2.03 -0.28 4.84
C LEU A 59 1.44 -0.70 6.19
N GLU A 60 2.27 -1.28 7.03
CA GLU A 60 1.95 -1.67 8.41
C GLU A 60 2.96 -1.02 9.36
N GLU A 61 2.52 -0.04 10.14
CA GLU A 61 3.39 0.70 11.04
C GLU A 61 3.64 -0.05 12.35
N LEU A 62 4.87 -0.51 12.55
CA LEU A 62 5.28 -1.38 13.65
C LEU A 62 5.77 -0.62 14.89
N SER A 63 5.84 0.71 14.84
CA SER A 63 6.41 1.52 15.93
C SER A 63 5.55 1.50 17.22
N TRP A 64 4.27 1.15 17.11
CA TRP A 64 3.31 1.28 18.22
C TRP A 64 2.36 0.08 18.39
N SER A 65 2.35 -0.85 17.43
CA SER A 65 1.53 -2.06 17.49
C SER A 65 2.19 -3.20 16.71
N ASP A 66 2.14 -4.42 17.26
CA ASP A 66 2.54 -5.64 16.54
C ASP A 66 1.47 -6.09 15.52
N THR A 67 0.24 -5.56 15.65
CA THR A 67 -0.89 -5.81 14.74
C THR A 67 -1.52 -4.49 14.30
N PRO A 68 -0.81 -3.67 13.51
CA PRO A 68 -1.31 -2.36 13.10
C PRO A 68 -2.42 -2.50 12.05
N THR A 69 -3.30 -1.50 11.99
CA THR A 69 -4.24 -1.36 10.88
C THR A 69 -3.47 -1.02 9.62
N PRO A 70 -3.56 -1.81 8.54
CA PRO A 70 -2.80 -1.53 7.33
C PRO A 70 -3.31 -0.28 6.61
N TYR A 71 -2.38 0.54 6.15
CA TYR A 71 -2.63 1.64 5.22
C TYR A 71 -2.31 1.19 3.79
N TYR A 72 -3.14 1.60 2.83
CA TYR A 72 -3.00 1.21 1.44
C TYR A 72 -2.94 2.41 0.52
N PHE A 73 -2.08 2.33 -0.49
CA PHE A 73 -2.09 3.21 -1.66
C PHE A 73 -1.68 2.42 -2.91
N TYR A 74 -1.68 3.07 -4.06
CA TYR A 74 -1.59 2.38 -5.35
C TYR A 74 -0.39 2.83 -6.17
N SER A 75 0.09 1.92 -7.01
CA SER A 75 1.09 2.23 -8.03
C SER A 75 0.49 3.06 -9.15
N LYS A 76 1.35 3.80 -9.85
CA LYS A 76 1.07 4.41 -11.14
C LYS A 76 1.09 3.35 -12.23
N GLN A 77 0.62 3.71 -13.43
CA GLN A 77 0.52 2.78 -14.56
C GLN A 77 1.86 2.18 -15.01
N ASP A 78 2.95 2.89 -14.77
CA ASP A 78 4.31 2.46 -15.09
C ASP A 78 4.93 1.53 -14.05
N GLY A 79 4.20 1.16 -12.99
CA GLY A 79 4.70 0.31 -11.91
C GLY A 79 5.51 1.05 -10.85
N SER A 80 5.68 2.37 -10.96
CA SER A 80 6.26 3.21 -9.91
C SER A 80 5.21 3.65 -8.90
N PHE A 81 5.63 3.97 -7.68
CA PHE A 81 4.74 4.54 -6.66
C PHE A 81 5.43 5.67 -5.91
N ASN A 82 4.63 6.62 -5.43
CA ASN A 82 5.13 7.80 -4.72
C ASN A 82 4.06 8.36 -3.78
N ASN A 83 4.36 8.37 -2.49
CA ASN A 83 3.53 8.98 -1.46
C ASN A 83 4.39 9.92 -0.60
N THR A 84 4.07 11.22 -0.63
CA THR A 84 4.82 12.28 0.07
C THR A 84 4.20 12.66 1.41
N LYS A 85 3.23 11.89 1.89
CA LYS A 85 2.49 12.12 3.13
C LYS A 85 2.41 10.82 3.93
N VAL A 86 3.58 10.34 4.34
CA VAL A 86 3.73 9.18 5.23
C VAL A 86 4.31 9.63 6.57
N PHE A 87 3.92 8.96 7.66
CA PHE A 87 4.53 9.20 8.97
C PHE A 87 5.91 8.57 9.05
N LYS A 88 6.79 9.21 9.82
CA LYS A 88 8.10 8.66 10.16
C LYS A 88 7.93 7.45 11.07
N GLY A 89 8.62 6.37 10.75
CA GLY A 89 8.69 5.22 11.65
C GLY A 89 9.02 3.90 10.95
N ARG A 90 9.08 2.84 11.76
CA ARG A 90 9.36 1.49 11.31
C ARG A 90 8.11 0.87 10.69
N ASN A 91 8.18 0.53 9.42
CA ASN A 91 7.07 -0.02 8.66
C ASN A 91 7.43 -1.36 8.04
N ARG A 92 6.48 -2.30 8.07
CA ARG A 92 6.49 -3.50 7.21
C ARG A 92 5.70 -3.18 5.95
N ILE A 93 6.33 -3.37 4.79
CA ILE A 93 5.80 -2.95 3.50
C ILE A 93 5.78 -4.15 2.56
N THR A 94 4.65 -4.36 1.90
CA THR A 94 4.50 -5.36 0.85
C THR A 94 3.71 -4.79 -0.32
N VAL A 95 3.78 -5.47 -1.46
CA VAL A 95 2.96 -5.16 -2.64
C VAL A 95 2.08 -6.34 -3.01
N GLU A 96 0.89 -6.04 -3.51
CA GLU A 96 -0.13 -6.99 -3.92
C GLU A 96 -0.60 -6.61 -5.33
N GLY A 97 -0.72 -7.58 -6.22
CA GLY A 97 -1.05 -7.31 -7.63
C GLY A 97 -1.02 -8.58 -8.50
N PRO A 98 -0.92 -8.43 -9.83
CA PRO A 98 -0.96 -9.54 -10.80
C PRO A 98 0.38 -10.31 -10.88
N PHE A 99 0.90 -10.72 -9.74
CA PHE A 99 2.15 -11.45 -9.56
C PHE A 99 2.05 -12.40 -8.37
N VAL A 100 2.97 -13.36 -8.30
CA VAL A 100 3.05 -14.31 -7.18
C VAL A 100 3.09 -13.54 -5.85
N PRO A 101 2.18 -13.83 -4.89
CA PRO A 101 2.14 -13.12 -3.62
C PRO A 101 3.49 -13.16 -2.89
N LEU A 102 3.92 -12.00 -2.40
CA LEU A 102 5.13 -11.86 -1.59
C LEU A 102 4.98 -12.51 -0.21
N ILE A 103 3.74 -12.55 0.29
CA ILE A 103 3.37 -13.30 1.49
C ILE A 103 2.53 -14.49 1.06
N GLN A 104 2.98 -15.70 1.38
CA GLN A 104 2.28 -16.94 1.04
C GLN A 104 1.96 -17.70 2.32
N LEU A 105 0.75 -18.24 2.35
CA LEU A 105 0.22 -18.99 3.48
C LEU A 105 0.08 -20.47 3.09
N ASP A 106 0.26 -21.37 4.05
CA ASP A 106 -0.17 -22.75 3.89
C ASP A 106 -1.71 -22.88 4.02
N ALA A 107 -2.22 -24.10 3.87
CA ALA A 107 -3.64 -24.40 3.99
C ALA A 107 -4.23 -24.10 5.40
N ALA A 108 -3.38 -24.00 6.42
CA ALA A 108 -3.77 -23.67 7.79
C ALA A 108 -3.66 -22.16 8.09
N GLY A 109 -3.27 -21.34 7.12
CA GLY A 109 -3.10 -19.89 7.27
C GLY A 109 -1.77 -19.45 7.87
N LYS A 110 -0.80 -20.36 8.04
CA LYS A 110 0.54 -20.03 8.53
C LYS A 110 1.39 -19.46 7.39
N VAL A 111 2.08 -18.37 7.65
CA VAL A 111 3.05 -17.78 6.71
C VAL A 111 4.19 -18.77 6.45
N ILE A 112 4.38 -19.13 5.17
CA ILE A 112 5.46 -20.01 4.69
C ILE A 112 6.53 -19.24 3.92
N ILE A 113 6.16 -18.13 3.28
CA ILE A 113 7.06 -17.21 2.59
C ILE A 113 6.65 -15.80 2.99
N ASP A 114 7.62 -15.00 3.41
CA ASP A 114 7.46 -13.57 3.65
C ASP A 114 8.60 -12.83 2.97
N LYS A 115 8.27 -12.13 1.87
CA LYS A 115 9.17 -11.25 1.12
C LYS A 115 8.84 -9.76 1.34
N SER A 116 8.10 -9.43 2.41
CA SER A 116 7.88 -8.04 2.80
C SER A 116 9.20 -7.36 3.21
N GLN A 117 9.26 -6.04 3.09
CA GLN A 117 10.42 -5.24 3.49
C GLN A 117 10.08 -4.49 4.76
N THR A 118 10.84 -4.73 5.84
CA THR A 118 10.73 -3.95 7.09
C THR A 118 11.81 -2.88 7.11
N ILE A 119 11.40 -1.62 7.04
CA ILE A 119 12.30 -0.47 6.91
C ILE A 119 11.85 0.69 7.79
N GLU A 120 12.81 1.55 8.12
CA GLU A 120 12.53 2.85 8.73
C GLU A 120 12.23 3.86 7.62
N ILE A 121 11.03 4.46 7.64
CA ILE A 121 10.69 5.57 6.75
C ILE A 121 11.15 6.86 7.41
N ALA A 122 12.10 7.56 6.79
CA ALA A 122 12.58 8.88 7.22
C ALA A 122 13.11 9.69 6.02
N GLY A 123 12.74 10.96 5.93
CA GLY A 123 13.01 11.82 4.78
C GLY A 123 12.40 11.26 3.50
N VAL A 124 13.28 10.90 2.56
CA VAL A 124 12.91 10.23 1.31
C VAL A 124 13.42 8.81 1.36
N THR A 125 12.50 7.85 1.35
CA THR A 125 12.82 6.42 1.37
C THR A 125 12.41 5.79 0.03
N ASN A 126 13.37 5.15 -0.65
CA ASN A 126 13.16 4.51 -1.94
C ASN A 126 13.21 2.99 -1.82
N LEU A 127 12.21 2.30 -2.39
CA LEU A 127 12.13 0.84 -2.36
C LEU A 127 12.01 0.25 -3.78
N GLU A 128 12.53 -0.96 -3.95
CA GLU A 128 12.28 -1.78 -5.13
C GLU A 128 11.68 -3.12 -4.67
N PHE A 129 10.54 -3.49 -5.24
CA PHE A 129 9.92 -4.80 -5.06
C PHE A 129 10.10 -5.63 -6.32
N LYS A 130 10.95 -6.66 -6.24
CA LYS A 130 11.14 -7.63 -7.32
C LYS A 130 10.10 -8.74 -7.19
N VAL A 131 9.25 -8.89 -8.19
CA VAL A 131 8.12 -9.83 -8.17
C VAL A 131 8.11 -10.71 -9.42
N GLU A 132 7.34 -11.78 -9.36
CA GLU A 132 7.16 -12.76 -10.44
C GLU A 132 5.77 -12.57 -11.06
N PRO A 133 5.61 -11.83 -12.17
CA PRO A 133 4.31 -11.64 -12.80
C PRO A 133 3.72 -12.97 -13.27
N PHE A 134 2.39 -13.04 -13.31
CA PHE A 134 1.73 -14.22 -13.90
C PHE A 134 1.93 -14.29 -15.41
N LEU A 135 1.82 -13.14 -16.09
CA LEU A 135 1.96 -13.00 -17.53
C LEU A 135 2.83 -11.79 -17.88
N ASN A 136 3.61 -11.92 -18.96
CA ASN A 136 4.14 -10.77 -19.67
C ASN A 136 3.26 -10.52 -20.91
N VAL A 137 2.86 -9.27 -21.10
CA VAL A 137 2.04 -8.84 -22.24
C VAL A 137 2.83 -7.79 -23.02
N GLU A 138 3.04 -8.03 -24.30
CA GLU A 138 3.79 -7.13 -25.17
C GLU A 138 3.06 -6.90 -26.50
N TRP A 139 3.11 -5.69 -27.02
CA TRP A 139 2.61 -5.38 -28.36
C TRP A 139 3.51 -5.99 -29.43
N ILE A 140 2.90 -6.58 -30.47
CA ILE A 140 3.60 -7.03 -31.68
C ILE A 140 3.35 -5.98 -32.76
N GLY A 141 4.23 -4.97 -32.78
CA GLY A 141 4.07 -3.79 -33.63
C GLY A 141 3.04 -2.78 -33.08
N GLU A 142 2.88 -1.67 -33.78
CA GLU A 142 1.98 -0.59 -33.38
C GLU A 142 0.51 -0.91 -33.68
N PRO A 143 -0.45 -0.48 -32.84
CA PRO A 143 -1.87 -0.54 -33.17
C PRO A 143 -2.19 0.16 -34.50
N VAL A 144 -2.97 -0.49 -35.36
CA VAL A 144 -3.34 0.03 -36.69
C VAL A 144 -4.78 0.51 -36.68
N TYR A 145 -5.01 1.78 -36.98
CA TYR A 145 -6.34 2.33 -37.19
C TYR A 145 -6.84 2.06 -38.62
N ASN A 146 -8.04 1.51 -38.73
CA ASN A 146 -8.69 1.17 -40.00
C ASN A 146 -9.75 2.25 -40.33
N PRO A 147 -9.45 3.25 -41.18
CA PRO A 147 -10.37 4.37 -41.42
C PRO A 147 -11.65 3.96 -42.16
N ALA A 148 -11.67 2.81 -42.82
CA ALA A 148 -12.83 2.33 -43.57
C ALA A 148 -14.00 1.88 -42.66
N ASP A 149 -13.70 1.35 -41.47
CA ASP A 149 -14.70 0.83 -40.53
C ASP A 149 -14.55 1.39 -39.10
N GLY A 150 -13.55 2.25 -38.87
CA GLY A 150 -13.30 2.89 -37.59
C GLY A 150 -12.69 1.97 -36.53
N THR A 151 -12.25 0.76 -36.89
CA THR A 151 -11.68 -0.21 -35.94
C THR A 151 -10.19 0.02 -35.68
N ILE A 152 -9.67 -0.53 -34.56
CA ILE A 152 -8.23 -0.59 -34.26
C ILE A 152 -7.81 -2.07 -34.23
N THR A 153 -6.81 -2.41 -35.03
CA THR A 153 -6.20 -3.74 -35.05
C THR A 153 -4.97 -3.77 -34.16
N VAL A 154 -4.95 -4.75 -33.26
CA VAL A 154 -3.90 -4.96 -32.27
C VAL A 154 -3.33 -6.36 -32.45
N LYS A 155 -2.02 -6.49 -32.30
CA LYS A 155 -1.37 -7.79 -32.10
C LYS A 155 -0.61 -7.72 -30.77
N ALA A 156 -0.79 -8.74 -29.94
CA ALA A 156 -0.12 -8.85 -28.66
C ALA A 156 0.38 -10.27 -28.42
N SER A 157 1.50 -10.39 -27.71
CA SER A 157 2.07 -11.65 -27.24
C SER A 157 1.78 -11.79 -25.75
N PHE A 158 1.35 -12.99 -25.35
CA PHE A 158 1.16 -13.36 -23.95
C PHE A 158 2.12 -14.51 -23.65
N THR A 159 3.04 -14.27 -22.72
CA THR A 159 3.97 -15.30 -22.26
C THR A 159 3.85 -15.46 -20.75
N ARG A 160 4.20 -16.64 -20.25
CA ARG A 160 4.26 -16.87 -18.80
C ARG A 160 5.35 -15.97 -18.20
N GLY A 161 5.07 -15.35 -17.05
CA GLY A 161 6.05 -14.50 -16.38
C GLY A 161 7.16 -15.27 -15.65
N THR A 162 6.99 -16.59 -15.49
CA THR A 162 7.91 -17.57 -14.87
C THR A 162 8.01 -18.83 -15.70
#